data_AF-A0A1E7J2N7-F1
#
_entry.id   AF-A0A1E7J2N7-F1
#
_cell.length_a   1.000
_cell.length_b   1.000
_cell.length_c   1.000
_cell.angle_alpha   90.00
_cell.angle_beta   90.00
_cell.angle_gamma   90.00
#
_symmetry.space_group_name_H-M   'P 1'
#
loop_
_entity.id
_entity.type
_entity.pdbx_description
1 polymer ?
#
loop_
_entity_poly.entity_id
_entity_poly.type
_entity_poly.pdbx_seq_one_letter_code
_entity_poly.pdbx_strand_id
1 'polypeptide(L)'
;MSLQSTVIRIPEVKLTVDQLHKVVRQLDDASRVQLARVLMETEMDAKLASLIEKLAKTTPADDVSDEDIEAEIKAVRELNA
;
A
#
# COMPACT_ATOMS: atom_id res chain seq x y z
N MET A 1 -4.56 0.94 -36.01
CA MET A 1 -4.20 -0.36 -35.42
C MET A 1 -5.33 -0.75 -34.47
N SER A 2 -6.01 -1.87 -34.71
CA SER A 2 -7.13 -2.30 -33.87
C SER A 2 -6.58 -2.94 -32.60
N LEU A 3 -6.84 -2.34 -31.44
CA LEU A 3 -6.62 -2.99 -30.15
C LEU A 3 -7.67 -4.09 -30.03
N GLN A 4 -7.30 -5.32 -30.40
CA GLN A 4 -8.15 -6.48 -30.15
C GLN A 4 -8.27 -6.65 -28.63
N SER A 5 -9.34 -6.11 -28.06
CA SER A 5 -9.72 -6.35 -26.68
C SER A 5 -10.15 -7.81 -26.56
N THR A 6 -9.26 -8.64 -26.02
CA THR A 6 -9.58 -10.04 -25.69
C THR A 6 -10.66 -10.05 -24.62
N VAL A 7 -11.89 -10.36 -25.03
CA VAL A 7 -13.02 -10.52 -24.10
C VAL A 7 -12.90 -11.88 -23.43
N ILE A 8 -12.41 -11.90 -22.19
CA ILE A 8 -12.41 -13.11 -21.36
C ILE A 8 -13.80 -13.26 -20.75
N ARG A 9 -14.61 -14.18 -21.28
CA ARG A 9 -15.82 -14.63 -20.59
C ARG A 9 -15.40 -15.62 -19.52
N ILE A 10 -15.52 -15.22 -18.26
CA ILE A 10 -15.41 -16.13 -17.12
C ILE A 10 -16.85 -16.61 -16.84
N PRO A 11 -17.28 -17.79 -17.32
CA PRO A 11 -18.45 -18.44 -16.73
C PRO A 11 -18.17 -18.71 -15.25
N GLU A 12 -19.13 -19.16 -14.43
CA GLU A 12 -18.87 -19.52 -13.03
C GLU A 12 -17.82 -20.65 -12.89
N VAL A 13 -16.53 -20.31 -13.03
CA VAL A 13 -15.41 -21.24 -12.94
C VAL A 13 -14.82 -21.08 -11.55
N LYS A 14 -14.99 -22.11 -10.74
CA LYS A 14 -14.25 -22.24 -9.49
C LYS A 14 -12.81 -22.65 -9.82
N LEU A 15 -11.92 -21.67 -9.85
CA LEU A 15 -10.48 -21.91 -9.95
C LEU A 15 -9.87 -21.93 -8.55
N THR A 16 -9.01 -22.91 -8.32
CA THR A 16 -8.08 -22.84 -7.20
C THR A 16 -7.00 -21.79 -7.49
N VAL A 17 -6.38 -21.25 -6.44
CA VAL A 17 -5.27 -20.29 -6.57
C VAL A 17 -4.12 -20.86 -7.41
N ASP A 18 -3.82 -22.16 -7.27
CA ASP A 18 -2.81 -22.84 -8.08
C ASP A 18 -3.15 -22.90 -9.56
N GLN A 19 -4.42 -23.10 -9.90
CA GLN A 19 -4.87 -23.06 -11.29
C GLN A 19 -4.79 -21.63 -11.85
N LEU A 20 -5.13 -20.62 -11.04
CA LEU A 20 -4.96 -19.22 -11.44
C LEU A 20 -3.47 -18.90 -11.70
N HIS A 21 -2.56 -19.34 -10.85
CA HIS A 21 -1.11 -19.17 -11.08
C HIS A 21 -0.65 -19.80 -12.39
N LYS A 22 -1.16 -20.99 -12.73
CA LYS A 22 -0.84 -21.65 -14.01
C LYS A 22 -1.32 -20.82 -15.20
N VAL A 23 -2.54 -20.27 -15.13
CA VAL A 23 -3.09 -19.40 -16.17
C VAL A 23 -2.25 -18.13 -16.32
N VAL A 24 -1.90 -17.47 -15.21
CA VAL A 24 -1.07 -16.24 -15.24
C VAL A 24 0.29 -16.48 -15.88
N ARG A 25 0.90 -17.66 -15.67
CA ARG A 25 2.18 -18.02 -16.32
C ARG A 25 2.06 -18.23 -17.83
N GLN A 26 0.87 -18.56 -18.33
CA GLN A 26 0.60 -18.75 -19.76
C GLN A 26 0.30 -17.44 -20.49
N LEU A 27 0.05 -16.34 -19.77
CA LEU A 27 -0.13 -15.02 -20.37
C LEU A 27 1.17 -14.51 -21.00
N ASP A 28 1.05 -13.65 -22.01
CA ASP A 28 2.18 -12.92 -22.57
C ASP A 28 2.76 -11.90 -21.56
N ASP A 29 3.96 -11.39 -21.84
CA ASP A 29 4.67 -10.46 -20.97
C ASP A 29 3.87 -9.19 -20.66
N ALA A 30 3.21 -8.60 -21.67
CA ALA A 30 2.46 -7.36 -21.49
C ALA A 30 1.24 -7.59 -20.59
N SER A 31 0.51 -8.68 -20.82
CA SER A 31 -0.62 -9.09 -19.98
C SER A 31 -0.20 -9.38 -18.53
N ARG A 32 0.97 -10.02 -18.32
CA ARG A 32 1.51 -10.26 -16.97
C ARG A 32 1.87 -8.97 -16.25
N VAL A 33 2.52 -8.02 -16.94
CA VAL A 33 2.86 -6.70 -16.38
C VAL A 33 1.60 -5.93 -16.02
N GLN A 34 0.57 -5.96 -16.88
CA GLN A 34 -0.69 -5.29 -16.60
C GLN A 34 -1.41 -5.89 -15.38
N LEU A 35 -1.42 -7.22 -15.24
CA LEU A 35 -1.98 -7.89 -14.07
C LEU A 35 -1.20 -7.55 -12.79
N ALA A 36 0.12 -7.57 -12.84
CA ALA A 36 0.98 -7.20 -11.71
C ALA A 36 0.72 -5.76 -11.25
N ARG A 37 0.54 -4.83 -12.20
CA ARG A 37 0.22 -3.44 -11.92
C ARG A 37 -1.11 -3.29 -11.17
N VAL A 38 -2.17 -3.96 -11.62
CA VAL A 38 -3.48 -3.90 -10.96
C VAL A 38 -3.42 -4.43 -9.53
N LEU A 39 -2.70 -5.54 -9.31
CA LEU A 39 -2.51 -6.10 -7.96
C LEU A 39 -1.77 -5.13 -7.05
N MET A 40 -0.73 -4.47 -7.58
CA MET A 40 0.07 -3.51 -6.83
C MET A 40 -0.70 -2.23 -6.52
N GLU A 41 -1.49 -1.71 -7.46
CA GLU A 41 -2.39 -0.56 -7.24
C GLU A 41 -3.42 -0.86 -6.14
N THR A 42 -4.03 -2.05 -6.16
CA THR A 42 -4.99 -2.48 -5.13
C THR A 42 -4.35 -2.53 -3.74
N GLU A 43 -3.11 -3.05 -3.64
CA GLU A 43 -2.38 -3.09 -2.36
C GLU A 43 -1.99 -1.68 -1.88
N MET A 44 -1.60 -0.80 -2.80
CA MET A 44 -1.28 0.60 -2.48
C MET A 44 -2.51 1.36 -1.98
N ASP A 45 -3.67 1.17 -2.61
CA ASP A 45 -4.92 1.79 -2.16
C ASP A 45 -5.31 1.32 -0.76
N ALA A 46 -5.18 0.01 -0.48
CA ALA A 46 -5.44 -0.54 0.84
C ALA A 46 -4.49 0.03 1.91
N LYS A 47 -3.20 0.17 1.57
CA LYS A 47 -2.20 0.80 2.45
C LYS A 47 -2.52 2.27 2.70
N LEU A 48 -2.90 3.01 1.66
CA LEU A 48 -3.27 4.41 1.77
C LEU A 48 -4.51 4.60 2.64
N ALA A 49 -5.55 3.79 2.43
CA ALA A 49 -6.74 3.79 3.26
C ALA A 49 -6.40 3.52 4.75
N SER A 50 -5.52 2.55 5.01
CA SER A 50 -5.04 2.27 6.37
C SER A 50 -4.24 3.44 6.96
N LEU A 51 -3.42 4.12 6.17
CA LEU A 51 -2.68 5.31 6.61
C LEU A 51 -3.61 6.46 6.95
N ILE A 52 -4.64 6.70 6.13
CA ILE A 52 -5.66 7.72 6.39
C ILE A 52 -6.41 7.40 7.69
N GLU A 53 -6.80 6.14 7.88
CA GLU A 53 -7.48 5.72 9.11
C GLU A 53 -6.60 5.92 10.34
N LYS A 54 -5.31 5.59 10.25
CA LYS A 54 -4.35 5.82 11.33
C LYS A 54 -4.21 7.31 11.62
N LEU A 55 -4.01 8.13 10.59
CA LEU A 55 -3.86 9.57 10.73
C LEU A 55 -5.09 10.21 11.36
N ALA A 56 -6.30 9.79 10.95
CA ALA A 56 -7.55 10.26 11.53
C ALA A 56 -7.72 9.88 13.01
N LYS A 57 -7.06 8.81 13.48
CA LYS A 57 -7.06 8.37 14.88
C LYS A 57 -5.91 8.95 15.69
N THR A 58 -4.93 9.59 15.05
CA THR A 58 -3.81 10.22 15.73
C THR A 58 -4.26 11.58 16.25
N THR A 59 -4.12 11.80 17.56
CA THR A 59 -4.27 13.13 18.15
C THR A 59 -3.26 14.06 17.49
N PRO A 60 -3.65 15.27 17.05
CA PRO A 60 -2.71 16.27 16.58
C PRO A 60 -1.58 16.43 17.60
N ALA A 61 -0.34 16.55 17.14
CA ALA A 61 0.74 16.87 18.05
C ALA A 61 0.42 18.21 18.73
N ASP A 62 0.58 18.26 20.05
CA ASP A 62 0.54 19.51 20.77
C ASP A 62 1.69 20.40 20.27
N ASP A 63 1.43 21.70 20.16
CA ASP A 63 2.49 22.66 19.88
C ASP A 63 3.51 22.61 21.03
N VAL A 64 4.77 22.41 20.68
CA VAL A 64 5.86 22.35 21.65
C VAL A 64 6.14 23.77 22.15
N SER A 65 6.03 24.01 23.45
CA SER A 65 6.34 25.31 24.03
C SER A 65 7.84 25.52 24.20
N ASP A 66 8.26 26.78 24.34
CA ASP A 66 9.66 27.10 24.68
C ASP A 66 10.07 26.47 26.03
N GLU A 67 9.13 26.34 26.98
CA GLU A 67 9.40 25.68 28.26
C GLU A 67 9.64 24.18 28.12
N ASP A 68 8.90 23.50 27.23
CA ASP A 68 9.12 22.08 26.92
C ASP A 68 10.51 21.86 26.31
N ILE A 69 10.96 22.77 25.46
CA ILE A 69 12.29 22.74 24.83
C ILE A 69 13.38 22.94 25.89
N GLU A 70 13.24 23.92 26.77
CA GLU A 70 14.21 24.18 27.84
C GLU A 70 14.33 23.00 28.80
N ALA A 71 13.20 22.36 29.15
CA ALA A 71 13.16 21.18 30.00
C ALA A 71 13.93 20.01 29.38
N GLU A 72 13.72 19.74 28.09
CA GLU A 72 14.41 18.66 27.38
C GLU A 72 15.91 18.93 27.23
N ILE A 73 16.30 20.17 26.89
CA ILE A 73 17.72 20.57 26.81
C ILE A 73 18.43 20.34 28.15
N LYS A 74 17.77 20.69 29.25
CA LYS A 74 18.32 20.48 30.59
C LYS A 74 18.46 18.98 30.90
N ALA A 75 17.42 18.19 30.62
CA ALA A 75 17.43 16.74 30.84
C ALA A 75 18.56 16.06 30.07
N VAL A 76 18.76 16.40 28.80
CA VAL A 76 19.84 15.85 27.97
C VAL A 76 21.22 16.25 28.50
N ARG A 77 21.38 17.47 29.02
CA ARG A 77 22.65 17.93 29.61
C ARG A 77 22.97 17.21 30.91
N GLU A 78 21.97 16.95 31.75
CA GLU A 78 22.13 16.20 33.00
C GLU A 78 22.45 14.72 32.75
N LEU A 79 21.94 14.14 31.67
CA LEU A 79 22.21 12.74 31.29
C LEU A 79 23.64 12.52 30.74
N ASN A 80 24.27 13.59 30.25
CA ASN A 80 25.62 13.57 29.65
C ASN A 80 26.69 14.23 30.53
N ALA A 81 26.34 14.58 31.78
CA ALA A 81 27.26 15.10 32.80
C ALA A 81 27.84 13.96 33.65
#